data_AF-A0A416W0Y0-F1
#
_entry.id   AF-A0A416W0Y0-F1
#
_cell.length_a   1.000
_cell.length_b   1.000
_cell.length_c   1.000
_cell.angle_alpha   90.00
_cell.angle_beta   90.00
_cell.angle_gamma   90.00
#
_symmetry.space_group_name_H-M   'P 1'
#
loop_
_entity.id
_entity.type
_entity.pdbx_description
1 polymer ?
#
loop_
_entity_poly.entity_id
_entity_poly.type
_entity_poly.pdbx_seq_one_letter_code
_entity_poly.pdbx_strand_id
1 'polypeptide(L)'
;MSEDMQKIIFSKNLNNYIQKSGKTQLEIATKIGVSPQTFNTWCKGIAIPRMGKVQALADYFHINKSDLIEDKSNQEEESYYTNPETQQLAQEIFDNPDLKILFDTTKDCSPEDMKKVISMVKAFKGEL
;
A
#
# COMPACT_ATOMS: atom_id res chain seq x y z
N MET A 1 -8.76 0.43 19.56
CA MET A 1 -7.88 -0.73 19.31
C MET A 1 -7.15 -1.06 20.61
N SER A 2 -7.05 -2.34 20.99
CA SER A 2 -6.30 -2.73 22.19
C SER A 2 -4.79 -2.62 21.94
N GLU A 3 -4.01 -2.49 23.01
CA GLU A 3 -2.55 -2.47 22.94
C GLU A 3 -1.99 -3.75 22.29
N ASP A 4 -2.59 -4.90 22.61
CA ASP A 4 -2.21 -6.19 22.02
C ASP A 4 -2.49 -6.25 20.52
N MET A 5 -3.60 -5.67 20.07
CA MET A 5 -3.91 -5.59 18.65
C MET A 5 -2.88 -4.71 17.91
N GLN A 6 -2.47 -3.58 18.50
CA GLN A 6 -1.44 -2.73 17.90
C GLN A 6 -0.08 -3.43 17.80
N LYS A 7 0.29 -4.24 18.81
CA LYS A 7 1.51 -5.05 18.79
C LYS A 7 1.48 -6.09 17.67
N ILE A 8 0.33 -6.74 17.48
CA ILE A 8 0.13 -7.73 16.41
C ILE A 8 0.26 -7.07 15.04
N ILE A 9 -0.42 -5.93 14.81
CA ILE A 9 -0.37 -5.20 13.54
C ILE A 9 1.06 -4.76 13.24
N PHE A 10 1.71 -4.11 14.22
CA PHE A 10 3.06 -3.61 14.04
C PHE A 10 4.05 -4.72 13.71
N SER A 11 4.02 -5.82 14.46
CA SER A 11 4.94 -6.94 14.26
C SER A 11 4.69 -7.65 12.92
N LYS A 12 3.42 -7.85 12.53
CA LYS A 12 3.05 -8.39 11.21
C LYS A 12 3.61 -7.51 10.08
N ASN A 13 3.34 -6.20 10.13
CA ASN A 13 3.77 -5.27 9.10
C ASN A 13 5.30 -5.18 9.02
N LEU A 14 5.98 -5.06 10.16
CA LEU A 14 7.44 -5.03 10.23
C LEU A 14 8.07 -6.29 9.60
N ASN A 15 7.57 -7.48 9.95
CA ASN A 15 8.08 -8.74 9.37
C ASN A 15 7.90 -8.81 7.85
N ASN A 16 6.78 -8.29 7.32
CA ASN A 16 6.56 -8.22 5.87
C ASN A 16 7.63 -7.36 5.17
N TYR A 17 7.97 -6.20 5.73
CA TYR A 17 9.02 -5.34 5.16
C TYR A 17 10.42 -5.92 5.30
N ILE A 18 10.71 -6.61 6.42
CA ILE A 18 11.96 -7.36 6.59
C ILE A 18 12.10 -8.40 5.48
N GLN A 19 11.07 -9.22 5.24
CA GLN A 19 11.08 -10.23 4.18
C GLN A 19 11.27 -9.61 2.80
N LYS A 20 10.52 -8.56 2.46
CA LYS A 20 10.62 -7.85 1.18
C LYS A 20 11.99 -7.22 0.95
N SER A 21 12.67 -6.78 2.02
CA SER A 21 13.99 -6.16 1.91
C SER A 21 15.12 -7.14 1.56
N GLY A 22 14.92 -8.45 1.77
CA GLY A 22 15.98 -9.45 1.63
C GLY A 22 17.10 -9.34 2.67
N LYS A 23 16.91 -8.53 3.72
CA LYS A 23 17.90 -8.28 4.78
C LYS A 23 17.56 -9.04 6.05
N THR A 24 18.58 -9.37 6.82
CA THR A 24 18.42 -10.00 8.14
C THR A 24 18.00 -8.97 9.19
N GLN A 25 17.32 -9.42 10.24
CA GLN A 25 16.97 -8.57 11.39
C GLN A 25 18.21 -7.90 12.01
N LEU A 26 19.36 -8.60 12.03
CA LEU A 26 20.62 -8.10 12.56
C LEU A 26 21.15 -6.89 11.75
N GLU A 27 21.15 -7.01 10.41
CA GLU A 27 21.58 -5.92 9.53
C GLU A 27 20.71 -4.67 9.72
N ILE A 28 19.39 -4.87 9.77
CA ILE A 28 18.43 -3.76 9.92
C ILE A 28 18.59 -3.11 11.30
N ALA A 29 18.62 -3.91 12.37
CA ALA A 29 18.81 -3.43 13.73
C ALA A 29 20.09 -2.58 13.88
N THR A 30 21.19 -3.07 13.30
CA THR A 30 22.47 -2.37 13.27
C THR A 30 22.35 -1.04 12.52
N LYS A 31 21.70 -1.03 11.35
CA LYS A 31 21.54 0.18 10.52
C LYS A 31 20.71 1.26 11.21
N ILE A 32 19.67 0.90 11.95
CA ILE A 32 18.81 1.86 12.67
C ILE A 32 19.28 2.15 14.11
N GLY A 33 20.46 1.65 14.48
CA GLY A 33 21.10 1.89 15.77
C GLY A 33 20.29 1.35 16.96
N VAL A 34 19.91 0.07 16.92
CA VAL A 34 19.25 -0.64 18.03
C VAL A 34 19.86 -2.03 18.22
N SER A 35 19.75 -2.58 19.43
CA SER A 35 20.26 -3.92 19.70
C SER A 35 19.42 -4.98 18.98
N PRO A 36 20.03 -6.11 18.56
CA PRO A 36 19.28 -7.23 17.97
C PRO A 36 18.19 -7.77 18.89
N GLN A 37 18.42 -7.76 20.21
CA GLN A 37 17.44 -8.19 21.21
C GLN A 37 16.21 -7.27 21.21
N THR A 38 16.42 -5.96 21.22
CA THR A 38 15.33 -4.98 21.17
C THR A 38 14.58 -5.06 19.84
N PHE A 39 15.27 -5.25 18.72
CA PHE A 39 14.61 -5.40 17.42
C PHE A 39 13.74 -6.67 17.36
N ASN A 40 14.25 -7.77 17.93
CA ASN A 40 13.53 -9.04 17.99
C ASN A 40 12.26 -8.96 18.85
N THR A 41 12.22 -8.14 19.92
CA THR A 41 10.97 -7.97 20.69
C THR A 41 9.89 -7.29 19.86
N TRP A 42 10.26 -6.40 18.93
CA TRP A 42 9.31 -5.79 17.99
C TRP A 42 8.83 -6.78 16.94
N CYS A 43 9.73 -7.59 16.39
CA CYS A 43 9.38 -8.64 15.42
C CYS A 43 8.45 -9.71 16.02
N LYS A 44 8.57 -9.98 17.31
CA LYS A 44 7.72 -10.92 18.06
C LYS A 44 6.42 -10.31 18.60
N GLY A 45 6.20 -9.00 18.41
CA GLY A 45 5.03 -8.31 18.96
C GLY A 45 4.99 -8.23 20.49
N ILE A 46 6.14 -8.36 21.16
CA ILE A 46 6.23 -8.24 22.62
C ILE A 46 6.15 -6.77 23.02
N ALA A 47 6.76 -5.89 22.23
CA ALA A 47 6.78 -4.45 22.46
C ALA A 47 6.70 -3.68 21.12
N ILE A 48 6.27 -2.43 21.19
CA ILE A 48 6.28 -1.50 20.06
C ILE A 48 7.39 -0.46 20.28
N PRO A 49 8.18 -0.11 19.24
CA PRO A 49 9.15 0.97 19.34
C PRO A 49 8.50 2.32 19.65
N ARG A 50 9.26 3.21 20.30
CA ARG A 50 8.90 4.64 20.40
C ARG A 50 8.85 5.27 19.00
N MET A 51 8.08 6.35 18.82
CA MET A 51 7.87 6.98 17.50
C MET A 51 9.15 7.35 16.76
N GLY A 52 10.23 7.76 17.45
CA GLY A 52 11.52 8.01 16.79
C GLY A 52 12.11 6.77 16.11
N LYS A 53 11.91 5.58 16.68
CA LYS A 53 12.34 4.32 16.07
C LYS A 53 11.37 3.81 15.00
N VAL A 54 10.07 4.11 15.13
CA VAL A 54 9.11 3.90 14.03
C VAL A 54 9.48 4.74 12.80
N GLN A 55 9.86 6.01 13.00
CA GLN A 55 10.37 6.86 11.92
C GLN A 55 11.63 6.27 11.28
N ALA A 56 12.62 5.86 12.08
CA ALA A 56 13.86 5.29 11.56
C ALA A 56 13.62 4.01 10.72
N LEU A 57 12.64 3.19 11.11
CA LEU A 57 12.21 2.03 10.31
C LEU A 57 11.54 2.47 9.00
N ALA A 58 10.65 3.45 9.07
CA ALA A 58 9.97 3.98 7.89
C ALA A 58 10.97 4.58 6.88
N ASP A 59 11.96 5.34 7.36
CA ASP A 59 13.06 5.89 6.56
C ASP A 59 13.92 4.78 5.94
N TYR A 60 14.24 3.75 6.73
CA TYR A 60 15.05 2.61 6.27
C TYR A 60 14.37 1.83 5.14
N PHE A 61 13.04 1.63 5.23
CA PHE A 61 12.27 0.90 4.22
C PHE A 61 11.72 1.79 3.10
N HIS A 62 11.91 3.11 3.17
CA HIS A 62 11.31 4.09 2.26
C HIS A 62 9.78 4.01 2.20
N ILE A 63 9.14 3.93 3.37
CA ILE A 63 7.68 3.83 3.53
C ILE A 63 7.15 4.92 4.48
N ASN A 64 5.83 5.04 4.62
CA ASN A 64 5.24 5.87 5.64
C ASN A 64 5.17 5.15 6.99
N LYS A 65 5.10 5.90 8.10
CA LYS A 65 4.90 5.32 9.44
C LYS A 65 3.56 4.58 9.54
N SER A 66 2.53 5.06 8.84
CA SER A 66 1.21 4.42 8.74
C SER A 66 1.33 2.98 8.23
N ASP A 67 2.24 2.71 7.30
CA ASP A 67 2.49 1.37 6.77
C ASP A 67 2.98 0.38 7.84
N LEU A 68 3.53 0.86 8.95
CA LEU A 68 3.95 0.03 10.08
C LEU A 68 2.88 -0.07 11.17
N ILE A 69 2.11 0.99 11.42
CA ILE A 69 1.22 1.10 12.60
C ILE A 69 -0.26 0.82 12.30
N GLU A 70 -0.70 0.97 11.05
CA GLU A 70 -2.10 0.82 10.66
C GLU A 70 -2.39 -0.60 10.16
N ASP A 71 -3.60 -1.08 10.46
CA ASP A 71 -4.11 -2.30 9.87
C ASP A 71 -4.70 -2.01 8.50
N LYS A 72 -3.94 -2.32 7.45
CA LYS A 72 -4.41 -2.20 6.07
C LYS A 72 -5.10 -3.47 5.55
N SER A 73 -5.19 -4.53 6.36
CA SER A 73 -5.90 -5.75 5.95
C SER A 73 -7.42 -5.63 5.99
N ASN A 74 -7.96 -4.62 6.69
CA ASN A 74 -9.37 -4.24 6.64
C ASN A 74 -9.62 -3.02 5.75
N GLN A 75 -8.63 -2.55 4.99
CA GLN A 75 -8.95 -1.88 3.73
C GLN A 75 -9.33 -2.98 2.75
N GLU A 76 -10.51 -3.56 2.96
CA GLU A 76 -11.43 -3.63 1.83
C GLU A 76 -11.48 -2.20 1.30
N GLU A 77 -10.59 -1.87 0.37
CA GLU A 77 -11.09 -1.12 -0.77
C GLU A 77 -12.34 -1.93 -1.16
N GLU A 78 -13.53 -1.41 -0.87
CA GLU A 78 -14.71 -1.80 -1.62
C GLU A 78 -14.22 -1.76 -3.06
N SER A 79 -13.90 -2.92 -3.61
CA SER A 79 -13.18 -2.98 -4.88
C SER A 79 -14.04 -2.17 -5.82
N TYR A 80 -13.47 -1.08 -6.37
CA TYR A 80 -14.21 -0.19 -7.26
C TYR A 80 -14.92 -0.99 -8.36
N TYR A 81 -14.33 -2.14 -8.70
CA TYR A 81 -14.91 -3.19 -9.51
C TYR A 81 -15.56 -4.27 -8.65
N THR A 82 -16.87 -4.46 -8.84
CA THR A 82 -17.63 -5.56 -8.23
C THR A 82 -17.38 -6.91 -8.94
N ASN A 83 -16.81 -6.88 -10.15
CA ASN A 83 -16.49 -8.07 -10.94
C ASN A 83 -14.97 -8.34 -10.93
N PRO A 84 -14.52 -9.54 -10.48
CA PRO A 84 -13.10 -9.87 -10.39
C PRO A 84 -12.33 -9.87 -11.73
N GLU A 85 -12.95 -10.25 -12.84
CA GLU A 85 -12.31 -10.20 -14.16
C GLU A 85 -12.10 -8.74 -14.61
N THR A 86 -13.08 -7.88 -14.32
CA THR A 86 -12.98 -6.44 -14.60
C THR A 86 -11.86 -5.81 -13.76
N GLN A 87 -11.73 -6.24 -12.50
CA GLN A 87 -10.65 -5.80 -11.62
C GLN A 87 -9.27 -6.18 -12.18
N GLN A 88 -9.10 -7.42 -12.64
CA GLN A 88 -7.84 -7.87 -13.24
C GLN A 88 -7.51 -7.08 -14.50
N LEU A 89 -8.49 -6.91 -15.40
CA LEU A 89 -8.28 -6.13 -16.62
C LEU A 89 -7.94 -4.66 -16.32
N ALA A 90 -8.59 -4.05 -15.35
CA ALA A 90 -8.28 -2.68 -14.93
C ALA A 90 -6.86 -2.56 -14.38
N GLN A 91 -6.41 -3.55 -13.61
CA GLN A 91 -5.04 -3.62 -13.10
C GLN A 91 -4.03 -3.75 -14.25
N GLU A 92 -4.30 -4.61 -15.24
CA GLU A 92 -3.46 -4.75 -16.44
C GLU A 92 -3.35 -3.44 -17.23
N ILE A 93 -4.45 -2.71 -17.38
CA ILE A 93 -4.45 -1.39 -18.05
C ILE A 93 -3.60 -0.39 -17.27
N PHE A 94 -3.72 -0.37 -15.94
CA PHE A 94 -2.97 0.54 -15.08
C PHE A 94 -1.46 0.25 -15.09
N ASP A 95 -1.09 -1.03 -15.11
CA ASP A 95 0.30 -1.49 -15.12
C ASP A 95 0.94 -1.39 -16.51
N ASN A 96 0.14 -1.29 -17.57
CA ASN A 96 0.63 -1.08 -18.93
C ASN A 96 1.00 0.40 -19.18
N PRO A 97 2.30 0.74 -19.36
CA PRO A 97 2.75 2.12 -19.53
C PRO A 97 2.12 2.83 -20.74
N ASP A 98 1.90 2.10 -21.83
CA ASP A 98 1.35 2.66 -23.08
C ASP A 98 -0.15 2.94 -22.96
N LEU A 99 -0.88 2.20 -22.12
CA LEU A 99 -2.29 2.49 -21.87
C LEU A 99 -2.45 3.57 -20.79
N LYS A 100 -1.55 3.61 -19.81
CA LYS A 100 -1.48 4.67 -18.81
C LYS A 100 -1.28 6.05 -19.43
N ILE A 101 -0.44 6.16 -20.47
CA ILE A 101 -0.21 7.44 -21.17
C ILE A 101 -1.48 7.97 -21.84
N LEU A 102 -2.42 7.10 -22.24
CA LEU A 102 -3.68 7.53 -22.84
C LEU A 102 -4.52 8.32 -21.84
N PHE A 103 -4.48 7.98 -20.56
CA PHE A 103 -5.14 8.75 -19.50
C PHE A 103 -4.47 10.10 -19.23
N ASP A 104 -3.17 10.23 -19.50
CA ASP A 104 -2.51 11.54 -19.42
C ASP A 104 -2.87 12.42 -20.62
N THR A 105 -2.97 11.84 -21.82
CA THR A 105 -3.37 12.58 -23.02
C THR A 105 -4.80 13.12 -22.95
N THR A 106 -5.68 12.51 -22.14
CA THR A 106 -7.05 13.00 -21.97
C THR A 106 -7.14 14.29 -21.15
N LYS A 107 -6.07 14.70 -20.46
CA LYS A 107 -5.99 16.01 -19.77
C LYS A 107 -6.16 17.17 -20.73
N ASP A 108 -5.72 17.00 -21.98
CA ASP A 108 -5.80 18.00 -23.04
C ASP A 108 -7.06 17.83 -23.92
N CYS A 109 -7.95 16.88 -23.60
CA CYS A 109 -9.18 16.70 -24.36
C CYS A 109 -10.16 17.87 -24.18
N SER A 110 -10.84 18.23 -25.26
CA SER A 110 -11.92 19.19 -25.21
C SER A 110 -13.10 18.67 -24.36
N PRO A 111 -13.89 19.55 -23.73
CA PRO A 111 -15.10 19.14 -23.02
C PRO A 111 -16.07 18.32 -23.88
N GLU A 112 -16.10 18.59 -25.19
CA GLU A 112 -17.00 17.97 -26.14
C GLU A 112 -16.59 16.52 -26.43
N ASP A 113 -15.29 16.25 -26.51
CA ASP A 113 -14.78 14.89 -26.70
C ASP A 113 -14.92 14.07 -25.41
N MET A 114 -14.71 14.69 -24.24
CA MET A 114 -14.95 14.02 -22.96
C MET A 114 -16.42 13.62 -22.78
N LYS A 115 -17.37 14.48 -23.22
CA LYS A 115 -18.80 14.13 -23.23
C LYS A 115 -19.11 12.92 -24.10
N LYS A 116 -18.44 12.75 -25.24
CA LYS A 116 -18.59 11.55 -26.09
C LYS A 116 -18.14 10.29 -25.35
N VAL A 117 -16.98 10.33 -24.67
CA VAL A 117 -16.51 9.21 -23.85
C VAL A 117 -17.51 8.87 -22.74
N ILE A 118 -18.03 9.88 -22.01
CA ILE A 118 -19.06 9.68 -20.98
C ILE A 118 -20.31 9.04 -21.57
N SER A 119 -20.76 9.46 -22.75
CA SER A 119 -21.94 8.89 -23.40
C SER A 119 -21.74 7.42 -23.79
N MET A 120 -20.54 7.03 -24.24
CA MET A 120 -20.20 5.63 -24.52
C MET A 120 -20.23 4.79 -23.25
N VAL A 121 -19.68 5.31 -22.14
CA VAL A 121 -19.70 4.62 -20.85
C VAL A 121 -21.13 4.44 -20.32
N LYS A 122 -21.98 5.47 -20.43
CA LYS A 122 -23.41 5.37 -20.05
C LYS A 122 -24.17 4.35 -20.89
N ALA A 123 -23.87 4.27 -22.18
CA ALA A 123 -24.45 3.27 -23.08
C ALA A 123 -24.12 1.84 -22.61
N PHE A 124 -22.88 1.58 -22.20
CA PHE A 124 -22.50 0.27 -21.65
C PHE A 124 -23.21 -0.07 -20.34
N LYS A 125 -23.58 0.93 -19.53
CA LYS A 125 -24.39 0.74 -18.32
C LYS A 125 -25.89 0.57 -18.59
N GLY A 126 -26.35 0.79 -19.82
CA GLY A 126 -27.79 0.80 -20.15
C GLY A 126 -28.53 2.05 -19.66
N GLU A 127 -27.81 3.15 -19.39
CA GLU A 127 -28.34 4.42 -18.85
C GLU A 127 -28.61 5.48 -19.95
N LEU A 128 -29.04 5.05 -21.16
CA LEU A 128 -29.34 5.93 -22.29
C LEU A 128 -30.77 6.47 -22.27
#